data_AF-A0A2V5N2Z2-F1
#
_entry.id   AF-A0A2V5N2Z2-F1
#
_cell.length_a   1.000
_cell.length_b   1.000
_cell.length_c   1.000
_cell.angle_alpha   90.00
_cell.angle_beta   90.00
_cell.angle_gamma   90.00
#
_symmetry.space_group_name_H-M   'P 1'
#
loop_
_entity.id
_entity.type
_entity.pdbx_description
1 polymer ?
#
loop_
_entity_poly.entity_id
_entity_poly.type
_entity_poly.pdbx_seq_one_letter_code
_entity_poly.pdbx_strand_id
1 'polypeptide(L)'
;LANHRVPFLWRFHNVHHIDPDLDVSTALRFHFGEIAFSAGFNLIQLSLIGASAWAFAAYQFVFQAEVLFHHSNLRLPIGLERGLSKIIVTPRMHGIHHSQVERENKSNFGTVFTWWDRLHRTLGLNVPQSEIVVGIPAYSLPEDNQLGNALLLPFRKQRDYWRRPDGALVERNRRSEEAGSGRLAD
;
A
#
# COMPACT_ATOMS: atom_id res chain seq x y z
N LEU A 1 3.19 5.39 5.69
CA LEU A 1 4.09 5.06 6.85
C LEU A 1 3.35 5.10 8.18
N ALA A 2 2.82 6.25 8.62
CA ALA A 2 2.14 6.33 9.93
C ALA A 2 0.92 5.40 10.02
N ASN A 3 0.12 5.35 8.96
CA ASN A 3 -0.99 4.42 8.78
C ASN A 3 -0.58 2.93 8.81
N HIS A 4 0.68 2.57 8.57
CA HIS A 4 1.19 1.19 8.67
C HIS A 4 1.94 0.88 9.97
N ARG A 5 2.29 1.90 10.75
CA ARG A 5 3.11 1.76 11.97
C ARG A 5 2.34 2.02 13.25
N VAL A 6 1.33 2.90 13.20
CA VAL A 6 0.49 3.22 14.35
C VAL A 6 -0.74 2.31 14.33
N PRO A 7 -0.91 1.40 15.32
CA PRO A 7 -1.99 0.41 15.30
C PRO A 7 -3.38 1.02 15.17
N PHE A 8 -3.61 2.21 15.75
CA PHE A 8 -4.88 2.90 15.63
C PHE A 8 -5.19 3.33 14.19
N LEU A 9 -4.23 3.95 13.49
CA LEU A 9 -4.41 4.39 12.10
C LEU A 9 -4.53 3.19 11.16
N TRP A 10 -3.77 2.12 11.42
CA TRP A 10 -3.85 0.88 10.65
C TRP A 10 -5.24 0.25 10.65
N ARG A 11 -6.04 0.42 11.71
CA ARG A 11 -7.43 -0.07 11.73
C ARG A 11 -8.29 0.50 10.62
N PHE A 12 -8.03 1.75 10.23
CA PHE A 12 -8.74 2.43 9.16
C PHE A 12 -8.12 2.11 7.80
N HIS A 13 -6.79 2.05 7.76
CA HIS A 13 -6.06 1.79 6.54
C HIS A 13 -6.11 0.34 6.09
N ASN A 14 -6.30 -0.62 6.99
CA ASN A 14 -6.42 -2.01 6.58
C ASN A 14 -7.67 -2.25 5.72
N VAL A 15 -8.70 -1.40 5.78
CA VAL A 15 -9.87 -1.45 4.88
C VAL A 15 -9.45 -1.32 3.41
N HIS A 16 -8.40 -0.55 3.15
CA HIS A 16 -7.77 -0.45 1.84
C HIS A 16 -7.03 -1.74 1.47
N HIS A 17 -6.34 -2.33 2.45
CA HIS A 17 -5.53 -3.54 2.25
C HIS A 17 -6.30 -4.86 2.27
N ILE A 18 -7.54 -4.92 2.76
CA ILE A 18 -8.33 -6.17 2.75
C ILE A 18 -8.90 -6.51 1.37
N ASP A 19 -8.79 -5.60 0.39
CA ASP A 19 -9.19 -5.85 -0.99
C ASP A 19 -8.42 -7.10 -1.49
N PRO A 20 -9.11 -8.17 -1.94
CA PRO A 20 -8.45 -9.40 -2.35
C PRO A 20 -7.74 -9.24 -3.70
N ASP A 21 -8.08 -8.20 -4.44
CA ASP A 21 -7.51 -7.84 -5.73
C ASP A 21 -6.87 -6.44 -5.65
N LEU A 22 -5.96 -6.15 -6.56
CA LEU A 22 -5.34 -4.82 -6.70
C LEU A 22 -5.58 -4.29 -8.10
N ASP A 23 -6.45 -3.29 -8.20
CA ASP A 23 -6.68 -2.52 -9.42
C ASP A 23 -7.01 -1.04 -9.10
N VAL A 24 -7.36 -0.27 -10.14
CA VAL A 24 -7.69 1.15 -9.99
C VAL A 24 -8.89 1.41 -9.08
N SER A 25 -9.75 0.42 -8.82
CA SER A 25 -10.85 0.56 -7.87
C SER A 25 -10.35 0.52 -6.42
N THR A 26 -9.28 -0.25 -6.14
CA THR A 26 -8.62 -0.30 -4.83
C THR A 26 -8.15 1.10 -4.40
N ALA A 27 -7.68 1.92 -5.35
CA ALA A 27 -7.32 3.33 -5.12
C ALA A 27 -8.44 4.20 -4.51
N LEU A 28 -9.69 3.72 -4.50
CA LEU A 28 -10.85 4.41 -3.95
C LEU A 28 -11.36 3.77 -2.66
N ARG A 29 -10.79 2.64 -2.20
CA ARG A 29 -11.27 1.83 -1.07
C ARG A 29 -10.72 2.29 0.28
N PHE A 30 -10.73 3.60 0.52
CA PHE A 30 -10.31 4.17 1.79
C PHE A 30 -11.49 4.35 2.73
N HIS A 31 -11.29 4.04 4.02
CA HIS A 31 -12.31 4.34 5.02
C HIS A 31 -12.42 5.85 5.24
N PHE A 32 -13.64 6.38 5.40
CA PHE A 32 -13.88 7.82 5.61
C PHE A 32 -13.07 8.44 6.76
N GLY A 33 -12.88 7.68 7.85
CA GLY A 33 -12.01 8.05 8.96
C GLY A 33 -10.56 8.31 8.54
N GLU A 34 -9.98 7.45 7.69
CA GLU A 34 -8.63 7.68 7.15
C GLU A 34 -8.57 8.94 6.29
N ILE A 35 -9.58 9.16 5.45
CA ILE A 35 -9.68 10.36 4.62
C ILE A 35 -9.73 11.61 5.51
N ALA A 36 -10.53 11.58 6.59
CA ALA A 36 -10.63 12.70 7.53
C ALA A 36 -9.31 12.99 8.27
N PHE A 37 -8.61 11.96 8.76
CA PHE A 37 -7.30 12.13 9.40
C PHE A 37 -6.27 12.71 8.43
N SER A 38 -6.23 12.19 7.20
CA SER A 38 -5.31 12.63 6.15
C SER A 38 -5.61 14.07 5.71
N ALA A 39 -6.90 14.42 5.55
CA ALA A 39 -7.32 15.78 5.21
C ALA A 39 -6.95 16.78 6.32
N GLY A 40 -7.16 16.41 7.59
CA GLY A 40 -6.76 17.23 8.73
C GLY A 40 -5.24 17.46 8.79
N PHE A 41 -4.46 16.38 8.61
CA PHE A 41 -3.00 16.48 8.56
C PHE A 41 -2.51 17.35 7.40
N ASN A 42 -3.05 17.15 6.20
CA ASN A 42 -2.71 17.95 5.02
C ASN A 42 -3.07 19.43 5.23
N LEU A 43 -4.23 19.73 5.80
CA LEU A 43 -4.64 21.10 6.10
C LEU A 43 -3.66 21.81 7.04
N ILE A 44 -3.23 21.12 8.10
CA ILE A 44 -2.24 21.66 9.04
C ILE A 44 -0.91 21.91 8.31
N GLN A 45 -0.41 20.92 7.56
CA GLN A 45 0.86 21.02 6.84
C GLN A 45 0.86 22.19 5.84
N LEU A 46 -0.21 22.32 5.04
CA LEU A 46 -0.35 23.37 4.05
C LEU A 46 -0.47 24.76 4.69
N SER A 47 -1.18 24.86 5.81
CA SER A 47 -1.31 26.11 6.57
C SER A 47 0.04 26.57 7.12
N LEU A 48 0.88 25.63 7.58
CA LEU A 48 2.22 25.94 8.09
C LEU A 48 3.20 26.33 6.97
N ILE A 49 3.10 25.70 5.80
CA ILE A 49 3.95 26.01 4.64
C ILE A 49 3.51 27.33 3.96
N GLY A 50 2.24 27.73 4.13
CA GLY A 50 1.67 28.87 3.40
C GLY A 50 1.47 28.57 1.91
N ALA A 51 1.15 27.32 1.57
CA ALA A 51 0.98 26.92 0.17
C ALA A 51 -0.23 27.62 -0.47
N SER A 52 -0.09 28.06 -1.71
CA SER A 52 -1.21 28.65 -2.45
C SER A 52 -2.24 27.59 -2.83
N ALA A 53 -3.50 28.01 -3.05
CA ALA A 53 -4.56 27.12 -3.51
C ALA A 53 -4.20 26.41 -4.84
N TRP A 54 -3.49 27.11 -5.74
CA TRP A 54 -3.00 26.53 -6.98
C TRP A 54 -1.93 25.45 -6.78
N ALA A 55 -0.96 25.70 -5.88
CA ALA A 55 0.06 24.70 -5.57
C ALA A 55 -0.58 23.44 -4.94
N PHE A 56 -1.57 23.63 -4.07
CA PHE A 56 -2.33 22.53 -3.51
C PHE A 56 -3.11 21.75 -4.58
N ALA A 57 -3.82 22.44 -5.48
CA ALA A 57 -4.56 21.80 -6.56
C ALA A 57 -3.63 20.99 -7.49
N ALA A 58 -2.48 21.55 -7.86
CA ALA A 58 -1.48 20.85 -8.67
C ALA A 58 -0.94 19.61 -7.96
N TYR A 59 -0.62 19.73 -6.66
CA TYR A 59 -0.21 18.59 -5.83
C TYR A 59 -1.28 17.50 -5.79
N GLN A 60 -2.54 17.87 -5.53
CA GLN A 60 -3.64 16.91 -5.49
C GLN A 60 -3.82 16.20 -6.84
N PHE A 61 -3.73 16.92 -7.95
CA PHE A 61 -3.80 16.31 -9.27
C PHE A 61 -2.72 15.24 -9.48
N VAL A 62 -1.46 15.59 -9.21
CA VAL A 62 -0.32 14.67 -9.35
C VAL A 62 -0.47 13.48 -8.39
N PHE A 63 -0.84 13.74 -7.14
CA PHE A 63 -1.02 12.72 -6.11
C PHE A 63 -2.12 11.73 -6.51
N GLN A 64 -3.28 12.21 -6.98
CA GLN A 64 -4.38 11.34 -7.40
C GLN A 64 -4.04 10.56 -8.67
N ALA A 65 -3.39 11.18 -9.65
CA ALA A 65 -2.92 10.49 -10.85
C ALA A 65 -1.97 9.35 -10.50
N GLU A 66 -1.07 9.58 -9.55
CA GLU A 66 -0.12 8.59 -9.10
C GLU A 66 -0.75 7.48 -8.26
N VAL A 67 -1.70 7.82 -7.39
CA VAL A 67 -2.51 6.83 -6.65
C VAL A 67 -3.23 5.90 -7.63
N LEU A 68 -3.84 6.44 -8.69
CA LEU A 68 -4.45 5.61 -9.73
C LEU A 68 -3.41 4.77 -10.49
N PHE A 69 -2.25 5.35 -10.79
CA PHE A 69 -1.18 4.66 -11.51
C PHE A 69 -0.65 3.46 -10.73
N HIS A 70 -0.18 3.64 -9.49
CA HIS A 70 0.43 2.53 -8.76
C HIS A 70 -0.56 1.49 -8.23
N HIS A 71 -1.87 1.78 -8.20
CA HIS A 71 -2.89 0.76 -7.95
C HIS A 71 -3.32 0.04 -9.23
N SER A 72 -2.96 0.53 -10.42
CA SER A 72 -3.38 -0.08 -11.67
C SER A 72 -2.85 -1.52 -11.81
N ASN A 73 -3.56 -2.33 -12.60
CA ASN A 73 -3.12 -3.66 -12.99
C ASN A 73 -2.13 -3.65 -14.18
N LEU A 74 -1.48 -2.50 -14.44
CA LEU A 74 -0.55 -2.34 -15.55
C LEU A 74 0.74 -3.14 -15.31
N ARG A 75 1.12 -3.94 -16.32
CA ARG A 75 2.38 -4.68 -16.33
C ARG A 75 3.39 -3.94 -17.18
N LEU A 76 4.21 -3.11 -16.52
CA LEU A 76 5.26 -2.36 -17.21
C LEU A 76 6.38 -3.28 -17.71
N PRO A 77 6.95 -3.02 -18.91
CA PRO A 77 8.17 -3.69 -19.34
C PRO A 77 9.30 -3.49 -18.32
N ILE A 78 10.08 -4.52 -18.06
CA ILE A 78 11.09 -4.52 -16.98
C ILE A 78 12.13 -3.39 -17.11
N GLY A 79 12.47 -2.99 -18.34
CA GLY A 79 13.39 -1.88 -18.59
C GLY A 79 12.81 -0.52 -18.15
N LEU A 80 11.52 -0.30 -18.42
CA LEU A 80 10.81 0.90 -18.00
C LEU A 80 10.62 0.93 -16.47
N GLU A 81 10.23 -0.21 -15.90
CA GLU A 81 10.10 -0.42 -14.45
C GLU A 81 11.39 -0.08 -13.69
N ARG A 82 12.55 -0.52 -14.20
CA ARG A 82 13.88 -0.20 -13.66
C ARG A 82 14.20 1.30 -13.68
N GLY A 83 13.67 2.04 -14.65
CA GLY A 83 13.83 3.49 -14.75
C GLY A 83 12.90 4.23 -13.79
N LEU A 84 11.61 3.91 -13.84
CA LEU A 84 10.56 4.59 -13.07
C LEU A 84 10.71 4.39 -11.57
N SER A 85 11.02 3.17 -11.09
CA SER A 85 11.20 2.85 -9.66
C SER A 85 12.39 3.56 -8.99
N LYS A 86 13.17 4.35 -9.73
CA LYS A 86 14.17 5.27 -9.16
C LYS A 86 13.56 6.59 -8.69
N ILE A 87 12.38 6.94 -9.20
CA ILE A 87 11.75 8.24 -9.01
C ILE A 87 10.35 8.04 -8.42
N ILE A 88 9.46 7.36 -9.13
CA ILE A 88 8.05 7.19 -8.75
C ILE A 88 7.74 5.77 -8.27
N VAL A 89 6.67 5.64 -7.49
CA VAL A 89 6.14 4.33 -7.12
C VAL A 89 5.47 3.72 -8.36
N THR A 90 5.59 2.42 -8.52
CA THR A 90 5.05 1.71 -9.69
C THR A 90 3.99 0.70 -9.26
N PRO A 91 3.14 0.23 -10.19
CA PRO A 91 2.23 -0.89 -9.93
C PRO A 91 2.91 -2.08 -9.27
N ARG A 92 4.12 -2.43 -9.74
CA ARG A 92 4.90 -3.55 -9.22
C ARG A 92 5.32 -3.34 -7.77
N MET A 93 5.79 -2.14 -7.44
CA MET A 93 6.21 -1.78 -6.08
C MET A 93 5.04 -1.79 -5.11
N HIS A 94 3.91 -1.22 -5.53
CA HIS A 94 2.73 -1.12 -4.70
C HIS A 94 2.01 -2.46 -4.54
N GLY A 95 2.10 -3.35 -5.54
CA GLY A 95 1.68 -4.75 -5.41
C GLY A 95 2.41 -5.48 -4.27
N ILE A 96 3.72 -5.25 -4.10
CA ILE A 96 4.49 -5.78 -2.97
C ILE A 96 3.98 -5.24 -1.64
N HIS A 97 3.68 -3.93 -1.60
CA HIS A 97 3.10 -3.28 -0.42
C HIS A 97 1.74 -3.87 -0.03
N HIS A 98 0.98 -4.38 -1.00
CA HIS A 98 -0.31 -5.04 -0.79
C HIS A 98 -0.21 -6.55 -0.52
N SER A 99 1.00 -7.12 -0.47
CA SER A 99 1.22 -8.54 -0.23
C SER A 99 0.68 -9.00 1.13
N GLN A 100 0.21 -10.25 1.17
CA GLN A 100 -0.17 -10.95 2.40
C GLN A 100 1.02 -11.30 3.31
N VAL A 101 2.24 -11.31 2.78
CA VAL A 101 3.45 -11.58 3.55
C VAL A 101 3.85 -10.31 4.31
N GLU A 102 3.88 -10.37 5.65
CA GLU A 102 4.07 -9.19 6.50
C GLU A 102 5.30 -8.35 6.14
N ARG A 103 6.44 -8.99 5.84
CA ARG A 103 7.69 -8.29 5.50
C ARG A 103 7.62 -7.56 4.16
N GLU A 104 6.85 -8.09 3.21
CA GLU A 104 6.61 -7.47 1.90
C GLU A 104 5.64 -6.30 2.05
N ASN A 105 4.55 -6.51 2.79
CA ASN A 105 3.57 -5.47 3.08
C ASN A 105 4.19 -4.25 3.77
N LYS A 106 5.11 -4.51 4.72
CA LYS A 106 5.86 -3.49 5.46
C LYS A 106 7.02 -2.88 4.65
N SER A 107 6.83 -2.70 3.34
CA SER A 107 7.75 -2.03 2.42
C SER A 107 6.98 -1.08 1.49
N ASN A 108 7.70 -0.24 0.75
CA ASN A 108 7.17 0.67 -0.28
C ASN A 108 6.00 1.55 0.20
N PHE A 109 6.22 2.31 1.28
CA PHE A 109 5.21 3.19 1.90
C PHE A 109 5.02 4.53 1.17
N GLY A 110 5.90 4.88 0.23
CA GLY A 110 5.77 6.07 -0.57
C GLY A 110 4.50 6.02 -1.43
N THR A 111 3.98 7.20 -1.77
CA THR A 111 2.88 7.34 -2.75
C THR A 111 3.44 7.88 -4.05
N VAL A 112 4.05 9.07 -4.02
CA VAL A 112 4.53 9.73 -5.25
C VAL A 112 5.97 9.38 -5.57
N PHE A 113 6.87 9.56 -4.59
CA PHE A 113 8.31 9.39 -4.81
C PHE A 113 8.88 8.24 -4.00
N THR A 114 9.72 7.42 -4.63
CA THR A 114 10.45 6.31 -3.97
C THR A 114 11.56 6.79 -3.05
N TRP A 115 11.91 8.08 -3.10
CA TRP A 115 12.96 8.67 -2.26
C TRP A 115 12.65 8.53 -0.77
N TRP A 116 11.38 8.60 -0.39
CA TRP A 116 10.97 8.40 0.99
C TRP A 116 11.25 6.97 1.45
N ASP A 117 11.01 5.97 0.60
CA ASP A 117 11.35 4.58 0.90
C ASP A 117 12.84 4.31 0.95
N ARG A 118 13.63 5.01 0.11
CA ARG A 118 15.10 4.96 0.17
C ARG A 118 15.61 5.56 1.47
N LEU A 119 15.10 6.73 1.83
CA LEU A 119 15.48 7.46 3.05
C LEU A 119 15.18 6.63 4.31
N HIS A 120 14.01 6.00 4.38
CA HIS A 120 13.57 5.22 5.53
C HIS A 120 13.95 3.73 5.46
N ARG A 121 14.66 3.32 4.39
CA ARG A 121 15.09 1.92 4.15
C ARG A 121 13.92 0.93 4.11
N THR A 122 12.83 1.34 3.48
CA THR A 122 11.61 0.54 3.30
C THR A 122 11.39 0.12 1.84
N LEU A 123 12.35 0.39 0.95
CA LEU A 123 12.25 0.01 -0.45
C LEU A 123 12.40 -1.52 -0.64
N GLY A 124 11.38 -2.17 -1.19
CA GLY A 124 11.36 -3.60 -1.54
C GLY A 124 11.03 -3.81 -3.01
N LEU A 125 11.97 -4.35 -3.80
CA LEU A 125 11.79 -4.53 -5.26
C LEU A 125 11.87 -5.99 -5.71
N ASN A 126 12.35 -6.88 -4.86
CA ASN A 126 12.86 -8.20 -5.27
C ASN A 126 11.89 -9.29 -4.85
N VAL A 127 10.63 -9.14 -5.28
CA VAL A 127 9.55 -10.09 -5.02
C VAL A 127 8.96 -10.50 -6.36
N PRO A 128 9.02 -11.80 -6.73
CA PRO A 128 8.40 -12.31 -7.95
C PRO A 128 6.89 -12.01 -7.96
N GLN A 129 6.44 -11.28 -8.98
CA GLN A 129 5.05 -10.80 -9.04
C GLN A 129 4.04 -11.94 -9.12
N SER A 130 4.40 -13.05 -9.76
CA SER A 130 3.57 -14.26 -9.85
C SER A 130 3.31 -14.95 -8.51
N GLU A 131 4.09 -14.64 -7.49
CA GLU A 131 3.98 -15.23 -6.16
C GLU A 131 3.32 -14.28 -5.14
N ILE A 132 2.97 -13.06 -5.55
CA ILE A 132 2.29 -12.11 -4.66
C ILE A 132 0.81 -12.47 -4.60
N VAL A 133 0.35 -12.75 -3.38
CA VAL A 133 -1.07 -12.82 -3.06
C VAL A 133 -1.41 -11.53 -2.33
N VAL A 134 -2.37 -10.78 -2.85
CA VAL A 134 -2.81 -9.49 -2.30
C VAL A 134 -3.79 -9.72 -1.15
N GLY A 135 -3.82 -8.77 -0.21
CA GLY A 135 -4.83 -8.70 0.83
C GLY A 135 -4.24 -8.76 2.23
N ILE A 136 -5.12 -8.84 3.23
CA ILE A 136 -4.76 -9.16 4.61
C ILE A 136 -5.21 -10.59 4.92
N PRO A 137 -4.30 -11.53 5.26
CA PRO A 137 -4.64 -12.94 5.49
C PRO A 137 -5.82 -13.15 6.44
N ALA A 138 -5.89 -12.36 7.51
CA ALA A 138 -6.94 -12.49 8.51
C ALA A 138 -8.34 -12.09 8.02
N TYR A 139 -8.42 -11.37 6.90
CA TYR A 139 -9.65 -10.83 6.31
C TYR A 139 -9.85 -11.32 4.87
N SER A 140 -9.52 -12.59 4.63
CA SER A 140 -9.55 -13.19 3.30
C SER A 140 -10.91 -13.81 2.92
N LEU A 141 -11.93 -13.72 3.80
CA LEU A 141 -13.25 -14.31 3.53
C LEU A 141 -14.12 -13.33 2.73
N PRO A 142 -15.01 -13.81 1.83
CA PRO A 142 -15.86 -12.94 1.03
C PRO A 142 -16.70 -11.94 1.85
N GLU A 143 -17.16 -12.34 3.03
CA GLU A 143 -17.92 -11.47 3.93
C GLU A 143 -17.12 -10.28 4.46
N ASP A 144 -15.80 -10.39 4.60
CA ASP A 144 -14.95 -9.32 5.13
C ASP A 144 -14.94 -8.10 4.18
N ASN A 145 -15.11 -8.35 2.88
CA ASN A 145 -15.13 -7.35 1.82
C ASN A 145 -16.52 -6.79 1.50
N GLN A 146 -17.58 -7.23 2.20
CA GLN A 146 -18.89 -6.60 2.08
C GLN A 146 -18.83 -5.18 2.64
N LEU A 147 -19.46 -4.23 1.94
CA LEU A 147 -19.42 -2.80 2.28
C LEU A 147 -19.68 -2.52 3.78
N GLY A 148 -20.73 -3.12 4.35
CA GLY A 148 -21.05 -2.94 5.77
C GLY A 148 -19.97 -3.46 6.72
N ASN A 149 -19.33 -4.59 6.39
CA ASN A 149 -18.25 -5.16 7.19
C ASN A 149 -16.96 -4.35 7.05
N ALA A 150 -16.62 -3.89 5.84
CA ALA A 150 -15.48 -3.02 5.58
C ALA A 150 -15.61 -1.67 6.31
N LEU A 151 -16.80 -1.07 6.34
CA LEU A 151 -17.07 0.18 7.07
C LEU A 151 -16.99 0.00 8.60
N LEU A 152 -17.44 -1.14 9.12
CA LEU A 152 -17.39 -1.40 10.57
C LEU A 152 -16.04 -1.97 11.03
N LEU A 153 -15.19 -2.41 10.09
CA LEU A 153 -13.93 -3.09 10.37
C LEU A 153 -13.04 -2.31 11.34
N PRO A 154 -12.84 -0.98 11.20
CA PRO A 154 -11.96 -0.25 12.11
C PRO A 154 -12.47 -0.24 13.55
N PHE A 155 -13.76 -0.45 13.78
CA PHE A 155 -14.39 -0.35 15.11
C PHE A 155 -14.51 -1.72 15.81
N ARG A 156 -14.35 -2.82 15.07
CA ARG A 156 -14.38 -4.18 15.63
C ARG A 156 -13.04 -4.56 16.28
N LYS A 157 -13.05 -5.64 17.07
CA LYS A 157 -11.82 -6.27 17.55
C LYS A 157 -11.02 -6.75 16.34
N GLN A 158 -9.76 -6.31 16.26
CA GLN A 158 -8.89 -6.66 15.15
C GLN A 158 -8.40 -8.11 15.29
N ARG A 159 -8.33 -8.83 14.16
CA ARG A 159 -7.77 -10.18 14.07
C ARG A 159 -6.23 -10.08 13.98
N ASP A 160 -5.53 -11.21 14.11
CA ASP A 160 -4.10 -11.26 13.84
C ASP A 160 -3.87 -11.18 12.32
N TYR A 161 -3.59 -9.97 11.83
CA TYR A 161 -3.58 -9.62 10.40
C TYR A 161 -2.84 -10.62 9.51
N TRP A 162 -1.75 -11.19 9.99
CA TRP A 162 -0.83 -12.00 9.19
C TRP A 162 -1.10 -13.50 9.27
N ARG A 163 -2.12 -13.88 10.04
CA ARG A 163 -2.62 -15.26 10.10
C ARG A 163 -3.91 -15.38 9.32
N ARG A 164 -4.03 -16.47 8.56
CA ARG A 164 -5.27 -16.87 7.93
C ARG A 164 -6.33 -17.22 8.98
N PRO A 165 -7.63 -17.32 8.60
CA PRO A 165 -8.69 -17.70 9.53
C PRO A 165 -8.48 -19.06 10.23
N ASP A 166 -7.71 -19.96 9.62
CA ASP A 166 -7.30 -21.26 10.19
C ASP A 166 -6.11 -21.16 11.17
N GLY A 167 -5.54 -19.96 11.37
CA GLY A 167 -4.41 -19.69 12.25
C GLY A 167 -3.02 -19.81 11.59
N ALA A 168 -2.94 -20.25 10.34
CA ALA A 168 -1.67 -20.40 9.62
C ALA A 168 -1.05 -19.05 9.32
N LEU A 169 0.25 -18.89 9.63
CA LEU A 169 1.02 -17.70 9.30
C LEU A 169 1.37 -17.70 7.80
N VAL A 170 1.29 -16.54 7.15
CA VAL A 170 1.70 -16.39 5.76
C VAL A 170 3.14 -15.89 5.70
N GLU A 171 4.07 -16.79 5.35
CA GLU A 171 5.48 -16.48 5.15
C GLU A 171 5.97 -16.94 3.77
N ARG A 172 6.95 -16.22 3.22
CA ARG A 172 7.69 -16.67 2.04
C ARG A 172 8.89 -17.51 2.49
N ASN A 173 9.10 -18.65 1.84
CA ASN A 173 10.25 -19.51 2.10
C ASN A 173 11.57 -18.79 1.74
N ARG A 174 12.56 -18.85 2.64
CA ARG A 174 13.88 -18.18 2.53
C ARG A 174 14.69 -18.51 1.27
N ARG A 175 14.45 -19.66 0.62
CA ARG A 175 15.20 -20.10 -0.56
C ARG A 175 14.99 -19.23 -1.81
N SER A 176 13.86 -18.53 -1.89
CA SER A 176 13.56 -17.54 -2.94
C SER A 176 14.25 -16.18 -2.71
N GLU A 177 14.80 -15.93 -1.52
CA GLU A 177 15.30 -14.61 -1.10
C GLU A 177 16.77 -14.35 -1.48
N GLU A 178 17.62 -15.38 -1.58
CA GLU A 178 19.07 -15.21 -1.83
C GLU A 178 19.40 -14.84 -3.29
N ALA A 179 18.47 -15.02 -4.23
CA ALA A 179 18.68 -14.70 -5.63
C ALA A 179 18.53 -13.20 -5.97
N GLY A 180 18.02 -12.38 -5.04
CA GLY A 180 17.46 -11.06 -5.35
C GLY A 180 18.04 -9.89 -4.56
N SER A 181 19.29 -9.91 -4.11
CA SER A 181 19.87 -8.74 -3.43
C SER A 181 20.15 -7.60 -4.41
N GLY A 182 19.18 -6.69 -4.57
CA GLY A 182 19.38 -5.35 -5.12
C GLY A 182 19.01 -5.11 -6.59
N ARG A 183 18.43 -6.09 -7.29
CA ARG A 183 17.94 -5.91 -8.67
C ARG A 183 16.56 -6.56 -8.85
N LEU A 184 15.67 -5.81 -9.50
CA LEU A 184 14.34 -6.27 -9.94
C LEU A 184 14.43 -7.68 -10.52
N ALA A 185 13.75 -8.63 -9.86
CA ALA A 185 13.58 -9.99 -10.34
C ALA A 185 12.74 -9.96 -11.63
N ASP A 186 13.16 -10.74 -12.62
CA ASP A 186 12.53 -10.82 -13.94
C ASP A 186 11.12 -11.43 -13.85
#